data_AF-A0A6G0M994-F1
#
_entry.id   AF-A0A6G0M994-F1
#
_cell.length_a   1.000
_cell.length_b   1.000
_cell.length_c   1.000
_cell.angle_alpha   90.00
_cell.angle_beta   90.00
_cell.angle_gamma   90.00
#
_symmetry.space_group_name_H-M   'P 1'
#
loop_
_entity.id
_entity.type
_entity.pdbx_description
1 polymer ?
#
loop_
_entity_poly.entity_id
_entity_poly.type
_entity_poly.pdbx_seq_one_letter_code
_entity_poly.pdbx_strand_id
1 'polypeptide(L)'
;EEESENAASEDTEVPPNFHRWRAGEKKTPALSLFKNFPTTFGNWQDFHEVFQAYQVKTYQHFSKRTSTSVTVRNNQIKRAALRLKRQGKKQRKKEQFLPEEWGQFSKTLVCTHGQPYHSRGKGRRKHEKVRGTECSARVNARVKATFDDSWVLRVTVSGSHNHDLNEHVWEEYSGNRTVTDAGLQQDVGVLRKGGATAKGILQYLRERTGKKTKLKDVHNMIQRQRVKTQADLNDAQRALVVLDEFCRQNGGNSAEIVVDSDTDVARIVTFQTAKMKRLFKAF
;
A
#
# COMPACT_ATOMS: atom_id res chain seq x y z
N GLU A 1 -4.87 -42.30 -51.30
CA GLU A 1 -4.28 -42.75 -50.04
C GLU A 1 -3.56 -41.54 -49.46
N GLU A 2 -4.28 -40.82 -48.60
CA GLU A 2 -3.84 -39.58 -47.96
C GLU A 2 -3.90 -39.88 -46.46
N GLU A 3 -2.73 -39.99 -45.82
CA GLU A 3 -2.60 -40.37 -44.42
C GLU A 3 -2.70 -39.11 -43.56
N SER A 4 -3.74 -39.05 -42.73
CA SER A 4 -4.02 -37.96 -41.80
C SER A 4 -3.31 -38.21 -40.46
N GLU A 5 -2.34 -37.37 -40.11
CA GLU A 5 -1.76 -37.36 -38.76
C GLU A 5 -2.57 -36.44 -37.83
N ASN A 6 -3.10 -37.05 -36.77
CA ASN A 6 -3.81 -36.41 -35.67
C ASN A 6 -2.86 -35.57 -34.80
N ALA A 7 -3.05 -34.26 -34.77
CA ALA A 7 -2.48 -33.38 -33.76
C ALA A 7 -3.42 -33.29 -32.55
N ALA A 8 -3.08 -34.01 -31.47
CA ALA A 8 -3.70 -33.87 -30.17
C ALA A 8 -3.38 -32.49 -29.58
N SER A 9 -4.39 -31.66 -29.37
CA SER A 9 -4.28 -30.39 -28.66
C SER A 9 -4.21 -30.64 -27.15
N GLU A 10 -3.05 -30.37 -26.56
CA GLU A 10 -2.85 -30.32 -25.11
C GLU A 10 -3.67 -29.17 -24.51
N ASP A 11 -4.71 -29.52 -23.76
CA ASP A 11 -5.50 -28.60 -22.94
C ASP A 11 -4.63 -27.99 -21.83
N THR A 12 -3.99 -26.86 -22.11
CA THR A 12 -3.51 -25.98 -21.04
C THR A 12 -4.71 -25.36 -20.32
N GLU A 13 -5.15 -26.00 -19.24
CA GLU A 13 -6.05 -25.41 -18.25
C GLU A 13 -5.43 -24.12 -17.70
N VAL A 14 -5.91 -22.98 -18.20
CA VAL A 14 -5.63 -21.67 -17.64
C VAL A 14 -6.28 -21.60 -16.25
N PRO A 15 -5.53 -21.32 -15.17
CA PRO A 15 -6.12 -21.21 -13.83
C PRO A 15 -7.19 -20.11 -13.83
N PRO A 16 -8.34 -20.32 -13.15
CA PRO A 16 -9.49 -19.46 -13.30
C PRO A 16 -9.16 -18.03 -12.89
N ASN A 17 -9.43 -17.12 -13.82
CA ASN A 17 -9.26 -15.69 -13.65
C ASN A 17 -10.33 -15.19 -12.65
N PHE A 18 -9.98 -15.09 -11.37
CA PHE A 18 -10.89 -14.76 -10.24
C PHE A 18 -11.49 -13.35 -10.28
N HIS A 19 -11.33 -12.60 -11.38
CA HIS A 19 -11.85 -11.23 -11.52
C HIS A 19 -12.71 -11.04 -12.78
N ARG A 20 -13.37 -12.10 -13.25
CA ARG A 20 -14.49 -11.94 -14.18
C ARG A 20 -15.73 -11.62 -13.36
N TRP A 21 -16.22 -10.37 -13.47
CA TRP A 21 -17.54 -9.96 -13.01
C TRP A 21 -18.58 -11.02 -13.43
N ARG A 22 -19.11 -11.77 -12.46
CA ARG A 22 -20.35 -12.51 -12.67
C ARG A 22 -21.48 -11.54 -12.40
N ALA A 23 -22.30 -11.27 -13.40
CA ALA A 23 -23.57 -10.59 -13.18
C ALA A 23 -24.36 -11.39 -12.14
N GLY A 24 -24.48 -10.86 -10.91
CA GLY A 24 -25.17 -11.53 -9.80
C GLY A 24 -24.46 -11.54 -8.44
N GLU A 25 -23.23 -11.01 -8.30
CA GLU A 25 -22.58 -10.94 -6.97
C GLU A 25 -23.36 -10.07 -5.98
N LYS A 26 -23.69 -10.65 -4.83
CA LYS A 26 -24.55 -10.07 -3.80
C LYS A 26 -23.90 -8.82 -3.21
N LYS A 27 -24.50 -7.64 -3.44
CA LYS A 27 -24.10 -6.41 -2.75
C LYS A 27 -24.38 -6.57 -1.26
N THR A 28 -23.36 -6.42 -0.43
CA THR A 28 -23.54 -6.43 1.03
C THR A 28 -23.64 -4.97 1.51
N PRO A 29 -24.81 -4.54 2.04
CA PRO A 29 -24.96 -3.18 2.54
C PRO A 29 -23.93 -2.89 3.64
N ALA A 30 -23.23 -1.75 3.57
CA ALA A 30 -22.31 -1.38 4.65
C ALA A 30 -23.07 -1.17 5.96
N LEU A 31 -24.31 -0.66 5.90
CA LEU A 31 -25.14 -0.48 7.08
C LEU A 31 -25.43 -1.77 7.86
N SER A 32 -25.63 -2.91 7.18
CA SER A 32 -25.92 -4.17 7.88
C SER A 32 -24.69 -4.68 8.64
N LEU A 33 -23.50 -4.51 8.07
CA LEU A 33 -22.24 -4.88 8.73
C LEU A 33 -21.97 -4.00 9.96
N PHE A 34 -22.32 -2.71 9.88
CA PHE A 34 -22.12 -1.74 10.96
C PHE A 34 -23.24 -1.70 12.01
N LYS A 35 -24.18 -2.67 12.01
CA LYS A 35 -25.34 -2.69 12.91
C LYS A 35 -24.96 -2.55 14.40
N ASN A 36 -23.84 -3.16 14.80
CA ASN A 36 -23.36 -3.16 16.18
C ASN A 36 -22.14 -2.23 16.38
N PHE A 37 -21.81 -1.38 15.41
CA PHE A 37 -20.69 -0.47 15.51
C PHE A 37 -21.10 0.79 16.27
N PRO A 38 -20.35 1.26 17.28
CA PRO A 38 -20.69 2.50 17.99
C PRO A 38 -20.74 3.69 17.04
N THR A 39 -21.77 4.53 17.18
CA THR A 39 -21.99 5.66 16.27
C THR A 39 -21.57 7.00 16.87
N THR A 40 -21.16 7.01 18.14
CA THR A 40 -20.77 8.22 18.89
C THR A 40 -19.51 7.94 19.69
N PHE A 41 -18.54 8.86 19.65
CA PHE A 41 -17.26 8.76 20.38
C PHE A 41 -16.90 10.10 21.02
N GLY A 42 -16.19 10.06 22.14
CA GLY A 42 -15.75 11.25 22.88
C GLY A 42 -14.53 11.93 22.26
N ASN A 43 -13.70 11.19 21.52
CA ASN A 43 -12.52 11.74 20.85
C ASN A 43 -12.18 10.93 19.59
N TRP A 44 -11.17 11.39 18.82
CA TRP A 44 -10.72 10.70 17.63
C TRP A 44 -9.96 9.40 17.90
N GLN A 45 -9.22 9.31 19.01
CA GLN A 45 -8.40 8.17 19.36
C GLN A 45 -9.26 6.93 19.60
N ASP A 46 -10.27 7.03 20.46
CA ASP A 46 -11.23 5.96 20.74
C ASP A 46 -11.89 5.45 19.45
N PHE A 47 -12.27 6.39 18.57
CA PHE A 47 -12.82 6.04 17.26
C PHE A 47 -11.82 5.23 16.43
N HIS A 48 -10.54 5.65 16.32
CA HIS A 48 -9.57 4.91 15.51
C HIS A 48 -9.28 3.54 16.08
N GLU A 49 -9.17 3.40 17.40
CA GLU A 49 -8.94 2.11 18.07
C GLU A 49 -10.09 1.14 17.82
N VAL A 50 -11.33 1.56 18.12
CA VAL A 50 -12.54 0.74 17.90
C VAL A 50 -12.75 0.45 16.42
N PHE A 51 -12.52 1.43 15.54
CA PHE A 51 -12.66 1.26 14.10
C PHE A 51 -11.61 0.30 13.54
N GLN A 52 -10.35 0.38 13.99
CA GLN A 52 -9.30 -0.55 13.58
C GLN A 52 -9.62 -1.98 14.03
N ALA A 53 -10.03 -2.18 15.28
CA ALA A 53 -10.45 -3.48 15.78
C ALA A 53 -11.63 -4.05 14.97
N TYR A 54 -12.61 -3.21 14.66
CA TYR A 54 -13.75 -3.57 13.83
C TYR A 54 -13.33 -3.96 12.40
N GLN A 55 -12.43 -3.19 11.77
CA GLN A 55 -11.89 -3.50 10.45
C GLN A 55 -11.21 -4.88 10.40
N VAL A 56 -10.40 -5.21 11.42
CA VAL A 56 -9.76 -6.52 11.55
C VAL A 56 -10.82 -7.62 11.71
N LYS A 57 -11.75 -7.45 12.65
CA LYS A 57 -12.80 -8.45 12.96
C LYS A 57 -13.72 -8.75 11.78
N THR A 58 -13.94 -7.76 10.92
CA THR A 58 -14.90 -7.87 9.79
C THR A 58 -14.21 -7.96 8.44
N TYR A 59 -12.88 -8.04 8.40
CA TYR A 59 -12.08 -8.11 7.18
C TYR A 59 -12.33 -6.93 6.22
N GLN A 60 -12.65 -5.76 6.76
CA GLN A 60 -12.97 -4.55 6.00
C GLN A 60 -11.78 -3.59 5.98
N HIS A 61 -11.27 -3.24 4.80
CA HIS A 61 -10.14 -2.31 4.68
C HIS A 61 -10.58 -0.92 4.20
N PHE A 62 -10.77 -0.01 5.15
CA PHE A 62 -11.02 1.41 4.91
C PHE A 62 -9.73 2.22 4.95
N SER A 63 -9.64 3.25 4.10
CA SER A 63 -8.57 4.24 4.10
C SER A 63 -9.13 5.66 4.11
N LYS A 64 -8.36 6.61 4.65
CA LYS A 64 -8.75 8.03 4.67
C LYS A 64 -8.80 8.58 3.25
N ARG A 65 -9.96 9.09 2.84
CA ARG A 65 -10.15 9.79 1.56
C ARG A 65 -9.98 11.29 1.71
N THR A 66 -10.68 11.89 2.66
CA THR A 66 -10.63 13.33 2.91
C THR A 66 -10.73 13.63 4.40
N SER A 67 -10.15 14.75 4.81
CA SER A 67 -10.29 15.28 6.16
C SER A 67 -10.43 16.80 6.11
N THR A 68 -11.09 17.37 7.10
CA THR A 68 -11.22 18.82 7.25
C THR A 68 -10.81 19.18 8.67
N SER A 69 -9.88 20.12 8.82
CA SER A 69 -9.44 20.57 10.13
C SER A 69 -10.49 21.43 10.83
N VAL A 70 -10.41 21.49 12.16
CA VAL A 70 -11.23 22.41 12.97
C VAL A 70 -11.00 23.85 12.53
N THR A 71 -9.75 24.27 12.33
CA THR A 71 -9.40 25.63 11.89
C THR A 71 -10.10 26.01 10.58
N VAL A 72 -10.07 25.12 9.58
CA VAL A 72 -10.75 25.35 8.30
C VAL A 72 -12.26 25.49 8.53
N ARG A 73 -12.85 24.65 9.38
CA ARG A 73 -14.28 24.70 9.68
C ARG A 73 -14.66 25.97 10.43
N ASN A 74 -13.91 26.37 11.45
CA ASN A 74 -14.15 27.59 12.22
C ASN A 74 -14.04 28.84 11.34
N ASN A 75 -13.06 28.88 10.42
CA ASN A 75 -12.94 29.96 9.44
C ASN A 75 -14.13 30.01 8.47
N GLN A 76 -14.69 28.86 8.06
CA GLN A 76 -15.92 28.83 7.28
C GLN A 76 -17.12 29.38 8.05
N ILE A 77 -17.23 29.07 9.35
CA ILE A 77 -18.28 29.61 10.23
C ILE A 77 -18.16 31.14 10.32
N LYS A 78 -16.95 31.67 10.59
CA LYS A 78 -16.67 33.12 10.62
C LYS A 78 -17.08 33.81 9.32
N ARG A 79 -16.64 33.27 8.17
CA ARG A 79 -16.96 33.82 6.84
C ARG A 79 -18.47 33.81 6.55
N ALA A 80 -19.16 32.73 6.91
CA ALA A 80 -20.61 32.62 6.71
C ALA A 80 -21.38 33.65 7.57
N ALA A 81 -20.96 33.86 8.81
CA ALA A 81 -21.55 34.85 9.70
C ALA A 81 -21.31 36.29 9.19
N LEU A 82 -20.09 36.61 8.75
CA LEU A 82 -19.78 37.90 8.11
C LEU A 82 -20.63 38.15 6.87
N ARG A 83 -20.85 37.12 6.03
CA ARG A 83 -21.71 37.22 4.84
C ARG A 83 -23.17 37.53 5.21
N LEU A 84 -23.70 36.90 6.26
CA LEU A 84 -25.05 37.16 6.75
C LEU A 84 -25.19 38.60 7.28
N LYS A 85 -24.21 39.08 8.05
CA LYS A 85 -24.16 40.47 8.54
C LYS A 85 -24.17 41.48 7.38
N ARG A 86 -23.38 41.25 6.33
CA ARG A 86 -23.37 42.08 5.11
C ARG A 86 -24.71 42.10 4.37
N GLN A 87 -25.52 41.05 4.49
CA GLN A 87 -26.85 40.96 3.88
C GLN A 87 -27.96 41.53 4.78
N GLY A 88 -27.62 42.15 5.92
CA GLY A 88 -28.60 42.68 6.88
C GLY A 88 -29.43 41.59 7.58
N LYS A 89 -29.05 40.31 7.47
CA LYS A 89 -29.79 39.19 8.04
C LYS A 89 -29.27 38.85 9.44
N LYS A 90 -30.18 38.75 10.41
CA LYS A 90 -29.85 38.27 11.76
C LYS A 90 -29.64 36.76 11.76
N GLN A 91 -28.66 36.31 12.52
CA GLN A 91 -28.32 34.89 12.63
C GLN A 91 -29.33 34.18 13.54
N ARG A 92 -29.93 33.08 13.06
CA ARG A 92 -30.93 32.30 13.82
C ARG A 92 -30.35 31.55 15.03
N LYS A 93 -29.05 31.26 15.03
CA LYS A 93 -28.33 30.55 16.11
C LYS A 93 -26.98 31.22 16.34
N LYS A 94 -26.53 31.23 17.61
CA LYS A 94 -25.21 31.75 18.01
C LYS A 94 -24.10 31.00 17.27
N GLU A 95 -23.02 31.72 16.91
CA GLU A 95 -21.83 31.12 16.32
C GLU A 95 -21.20 30.17 17.34
N GLN A 96 -21.29 28.87 17.07
CA GLN A 96 -20.66 27.84 17.91
C GLN A 96 -19.39 27.38 17.20
N PHE A 97 -18.24 27.82 17.72
CA PHE A 97 -16.94 27.40 17.22
C PHE A 97 -16.57 26.04 17.79
N LEU A 98 -15.95 25.22 16.95
CA LEU A 98 -15.48 23.92 17.35
C LEU A 98 -14.22 24.08 18.20
N PRO A 99 -14.05 23.28 19.27
CA PRO A 99 -12.85 23.32 20.09
C PRO A 99 -11.62 22.85 19.29
N GLU A 100 -10.50 23.54 19.44
CA GLU A 100 -9.30 23.32 18.64
C GLU A 100 -8.61 21.98 18.97
N GLU A 101 -8.78 21.47 20.19
CA GLU A 101 -8.23 20.20 20.67
C GLU A 101 -8.68 19.00 19.85
N TRP A 102 -9.82 19.09 19.15
CA TRP A 102 -10.27 18.03 18.24
C TRP A 102 -9.32 17.86 17.04
N GLY A 103 -8.62 18.91 16.63
CA GLY A 103 -7.73 18.98 15.47
C GLY A 103 -8.45 18.82 14.12
N GLN A 104 -9.23 17.76 13.95
CA GLN A 104 -10.02 17.43 12.76
C GLN A 104 -11.52 17.56 13.05
N PHE A 105 -12.23 18.31 12.22
CA PHE A 105 -13.69 18.42 12.26
C PHE A 105 -14.36 17.17 11.67
N SER A 106 -13.83 16.66 10.56
CA SER A 106 -14.41 15.50 9.89
C SER A 106 -13.38 14.68 9.13
N LYS A 107 -13.61 13.36 9.05
CA LYS A 107 -12.88 12.42 8.22
C LYS A 107 -13.88 11.58 7.41
N THR A 108 -13.63 11.45 6.12
CA THR A 108 -14.31 10.49 5.25
C THR A 108 -13.36 9.35 4.95
N LEU A 109 -13.75 8.15 5.33
CA LEU A 109 -13.04 6.91 5.09
C LEU A 109 -13.81 6.12 4.03
N VAL A 110 -13.10 5.55 3.06
CA VAL A 110 -13.69 4.74 1.99
C VAL A 110 -13.02 3.38 1.93
N CYS A 111 -13.75 2.36 1.47
CA CYS A 111 -13.13 1.08 1.19
C CYS A 111 -11.99 1.26 0.17
N THR A 112 -10.87 0.56 0.35
CA THR A 112 -9.74 0.63 -0.59
C THR A 112 -10.08 0.14 -1.99
N HIS A 113 -11.09 -0.72 -2.12
CA HIS A 113 -11.64 -1.14 -3.41
C HIS A 113 -12.51 -0.05 -4.06
N GLY A 114 -12.93 0.97 -3.30
CA GLY A 114 -13.68 2.13 -3.79
C GLY A 114 -12.81 3.25 -4.34
N GLN A 115 -11.48 3.10 -4.28
CA GLN A 115 -10.56 4.07 -4.83
C GLN A 115 -10.38 3.80 -6.33
N PRO A 116 -10.70 4.76 -7.21
CA PRO A 116 -10.52 4.58 -8.64
C PRO A 116 -9.05 4.35 -8.95
N TYR A 117 -8.77 3.35 -9.78
CA TYR A 117 -7.43 3.10 -10.28
C TYR A 117 -7.20 3.89 -11.56
N HIS A 118 -6.38 4.94 -11.47
CA HIS A 118 -5.90 5.65 -12.64
C HIS A 118 -4.53 5.09 -13.03
N SER A 119 -4.44 4.42 -14.19
CA SER A 119 -3.16 3.96 -14.72
C SER A 119 -2.22 5.15 -14.91
N ARG A 120 -1.02 5.07 -14.33
CA ARG A 120 0.05 6.08 -14.48
C ARG A 120 0.98 5.79 -15.65
N GLY A 121 0.81 4.67 -16.35
CA GLY A 121 1.69 4.24 -17.44
C GLY A 121 1.03 4.34 -18.81
N LYS A 122 1.85 4.29 -19.87
CA LYS A 122 1.42 4.25 -21.29
C LYS A 122 0.72 2.94 -21.70
N GLY A 123 0.17 2.17 -20.76
CA GLY A 123 -0.52 0.90 -21.04
C GLY A 123 0.37 -0.29 -21.47
N ARG A 124 1.69 -0.13 -21.54
CA ARG A 124 2.62 -1.18 -22.02
C ARG A 124 2.70 -2.42 -21.12
N ARG A 125 2.29 -2.31 -19.85
CA ARG A 125 2.19 -3.45 -18.91
C ARG A 125 0.74 -3.54 -18.45
N LYS A 126 0.11 -4.70 -18.66
CA LYS A 126 -1.19 -5.01 -18.07
C LYS A 126 -0.99 -5.30 -16.58
N HIS A 127 -1.66 -4.56 -15.72
CA HIS A 127 -1.76 -4.91 -14.30
C HIS A 127 -2.90 -5.91 -14.15
N GLU A 128 -2.55 -7.17 -13.89
CA GLU A 128 -3.52 -8.25 -13.70
C GLU A 128 -4.38 -8.05 -12.44
N LYS A 129 -3.83 -7.41 -11.41
CA LYS A 129 -4.52 -7.15 -10.13
C LYS A 129 -4.78 -5.66 -9.93
N VAL A 130 -5.90 -5.18 -10.47
CA VAL A 130 -6.44 -3.85 -10.15
C VAL A 130 -7.46 -4.01 -9.01
N ARG A 131 -7.23 -3.35 -7.88
CA ARG A 131 -8.10 -3.45 -6.70
C ARG A 131 -9.38 -2.63 -6.82
N GLY A 132 -9.41 -1.62 -7.69
CA GLY A 132 -10.53 -0.71 -7.82
C GLY A 132 -11.75 -1.41 -8.43
N THR A 133 -12.74 -1.73 -7.58
CA THR A 133 -14.05 -2.24 -7.99
C THR A 133 -15.12 -1.16 -7.94
N GLU A 134 -14.74 0.09 -7.66
CA GLU A 134 -15.67 1.20 -7.42
C GLU A 134 -16.63 0.93 -6.25
N CYS A 135 -16.15 0.18 -5.24
CA CYS A 135 -16.88 -0.07 -4.01
C CYS A 135 -17.39 1.24 -3.37
N SER A 136 -18.69 1.27 -3.06
CA SER A 136 -19.36 2.48 -2.58
C SER A 136 -19.33 2.62 -1.05
N ALA A 137 -18.85 1.62 -0.33
CA ALA A 137 -18.80 1.60 1.13
C ALA A 137 -17.97 2.77 1.69
N ARG A 138 -18.59 3.55 2.58
CA ARG A 138 -18.03 4.78 3.13
C ARG A 138 -18.44 4.97 4.58
N VAL A 139 -17.51 5.48 5.38
CA VAL A 139 -17.72 5.91 6.76
C VAL A 139 -17.37 7.39 6.86
N ASN A 140 -18.31 8.21 7.31
CA ASN A 140 -18.08 9.63 7.59
C ASN A 140 -18.17 9.86 9.10
N ALA A 141 -17.07 10.32 9.68
CA ALA A 141 -16.99 10.73 11.07
C ALA A 141 -16.91 12.26 11.14
N ARG A 142 -17.76 12.89 11.96
CA ARG A 142 -17.82 14.36 12.09
C ARG A 142 -18.11 14.76 13.54
N VAL A 143 -17.38 15.77 14.02
CA VAL A 143 -17.61 16.40 15.33
C VAL A 143 -18.91 17.20 15.30
N LYS A 144 -19.78 16.98 16.27
CA LYS A 144 -21.07 17.65 16.44
C LYS A 144 -21.24 18.09 17.89
N ALA A 145 -21.81 19.27 18.06
CA ALA A 145 -22.31 19.71 19.36
C ALA A 145 -23.55 18.89 19.73
N THR A 146 -23.67 18.57 21.01
CA THR A 146 -24.83 17.94 21.63
C THR A 146 -25.77 19.00 22.22
N PHE A 147 -26.84 18.59 22.90
CA PHE A 147 -27.79 19.52 23.52
C PHE A 147 -27.27 20.12 24.83
N ASP A 148 -26.34 19.42 25.49
CA ASP A 148 -25.64 19.82 26.72
C ASP A 148 -24.38 20.67 26.45
N ASP A 149 -24.27 21.27 25.26
CA ASP A 149 -23.11 22.05 24.81
C ASP A 149 -21.76 21.31 24.81
N SER A 150 -21.77 19.98 24.93
CA SER A 150 -20.60 19.13 24.75
C SER A 150 -20.38 18.77 23.26
N TRP A 151 -19.23 18.18 22.96
CA TRP A 151 -18.85 17.82 21.60
C TRP A 151 -18.61 16.32 21.50
N VAL A 152 -19.18 15.70 20.47
CA VAL A 152 -19.00 14.27 20.21
C VAL A 152 -18.71 14.03 18.74
N LEU A 153 -17.98 12.95 18.46
CA LEU A 153 -17.78 12.46 17.11
C LEU A 153 -18.95 11.58 16.71
N ARG A 154 -19.76 12.01 15.75
CA ARG A 154 -20.83 11.18 15.16
C ARG A 154 -20.33 10.49 13.90
N VAL A 155 -20.52 9.17 13.85
CA VAL A 155 -20.18 8.31 12.72
C VAL A 155 -21.44 7.97 11.93
N THR A 156 -21.34 8.06 10.61
CA THR A 156 -22.39 7.70 9.67
C THR A 156 -21.81 6.80 8.59
N VAL A 157 -22.53 5.74 8.23
CA VAL A 157 -22.10 4.74 7.26
C VAL A 157 -23.05 4.78 6.08
N SER A 158 -22.53 4.62 4.88
CA SER A 158 -23.31 4.64 3.64
C SER A 158 -22.68 3.74 2.59
N GLY A 159 -23.48 3.32 1.61
CA GLY A 159 -23.02 2.51 0.49
C GLY A 159 -23.03 1.01 0.79
N SER A 160 -22.39 0.25 -0.10
CA SER A 160 -22.33 -1.22 -0.07
C SER A 160 -20.98 -1.71 -0.56
N HIS A 161 -20.57 -2.86 -0.02
CA HIS A 161 -19.45 -3.62 -0.56
C HIS A 161 -19.92 -4.46 -1.75
N ASN A 162 -19.12 -4.44 -2.80
CA ASN A 162 -19.33 -5.19 -4.05
C ASN A 162 -18.17 -6.16 -4.32
N HIS A 163 -17.48 -6.56 -3.27
CA HIS A 163 -16.38 -7.52 -3.27
C HIS A 163 -16.45 -8.30 -1.96
N ASP A 164 -15.79 -9.45 -1.93
CA ASP A 164 -15.76 -10.28 -0.74
C ASP A 164 -15.04 -9.62 0.43
N LEU A 165 -15.54 -9.89 1.62
CA LEU A 165 -14.96 -9.53 2.91
C LEU A 165 -14.60 -10.82 3.63
N ASN A 166 -13.43 -11.36 3.34
CA ASN A 166 -12.96 -12.59 3.94
C ASN A 166 -11.51 -12.47 4.40
N GLU A 167 -11.12 -13.38 5.28
CA GLU A 167 -9.79 -13.41 5.87
C GLU A 167 -8.68 -13.53 4.80
N HIS A 168 -8.91 -14.34 3.77
CA HIS A 168 -7.94 -14.55 2.71
C HIS A 168 -7.58 -13.24 1.98
N VAL A 169 -8.59 -12.47 1.56
CA VAL A 169 -8.42 -11.15 0.93
C VAL A 169 -7.82 -10.16 1.93
N TRP A 170 -8.21 -10.23 3.19
CA TRP A 170 -7.67 -9.38 4.25
C TRP A 170 -6.17 -9.56 4.43
N GLU A 171 -5.71 -10.80 4.51
CA GLU A 171 -4.28 -11.11 4.65
C GLU A 171 -3.48 -10.77 3.39
N GLU A 172 -4.12 -10.69 2.22
CA GLU A 172 -3.45 -10.26 0.98
C GLU A 172 -3.12 -8.76 0.97
N TYR A 173 -3.76 -7.93 1.81
CA TYR A 173 -3.48 -6.50 1.86
C TYR A 173 -2.02 -6.24 2.21
N SER A 174 -1.42 -5.30 1.48
CA SER A 174 0.01 -4.99 1.63
C SER A 174 0.32 -4.47 3.03
N GLY A 175 -0.59 -3.70 3.65
CA GLY A 175 -0.43 -3.25 5.04
C GLY A 175 -0.31 -4.42 6.02
N ASN A 176 -1.12 -5.46 5.83
CA ASN A 176 -1.17 -6.63 6.71
C ASN A 176 0.04 -7.56 6.50
N ARG A 177 0.52 -7.69 5.26
CA ARG A 177 1.72 -8.50 4.93
C ARG A 177 3.05 -7.82 5.24
N THR A 178 3.06 -6.49 5.32
CA THR A 178 4.29 -5.72 5.51
C THR A 178 4.78 -5.88 6.95
N VAL A 179 6.07 -6.18 7.07
CA VAL A 179 6.78 -6.18 8.36
C VAL A 179 7.21 -4.76 8.67
N THR A 180 6.58 -4.17 9.68
CA THR A 180 6.83 -2.79 10.14
C THR A 180 7.78 -2.71 11.32
N ASP A 181 8.03 -3.84 12.00
CA ASP A 181 8.94 -3.93 13.13
C ASP A 181 10.37 -3.51 12.72
N ALA A 182 10.94 -2.57 13.47
CA ALA A 182 12.23 -1.99 13.14
C ALA A 182 13.38 -2.99 13.37
N GLY A 183 13.29 -3.84 14.39
CA GLY A 183 14.27 -4.87 14.69
C GLY A 183 14.34 -5.90 13.57
N LEU A 184 13.21 -6.46 13.18
CA LEU A 184 13.11 -7.39 12.04
C LEU A 184 13.55 -6.74 10.73
N GLN A 185 13.27 -5.45 10.54
CA GLN A 185 13.80 -4.71 9.39
C GLN A 185 15.32 -4.58 9.43
N GLN A 186 15.97 -4.47 10.59
CA GLN A 186 17.43 -4.50 10.70
C GLN A 186 17.98 -5.90 10.47
N ASP A 187 17.33 -6.92 11.04
CA ASP A 187 17.71 -8.33 10.87
C ASP A 187 17.76 -8.74 9.40
N VAL A 188 16.79 -8.30 8.57
CA VAL A 188 16.84 -8.54 7.11
C VAL A 188 18.15 -8.05 6.50
N GLY A 189 18.69 -6.93 6.97
CA GLY A 189 19.94 -6.36 6.47
C GLY A 189 21.14 -7.18 6.89
N VAL A 190 21.16 -7.64 8.15
CA VAL A 190 22.20 -8.53 8.68
C VAL A 190 22.17 -9.87 7.94
N LEU A 191 21.00 -10.50 7.84
CA LEU A 191 20.80 -11.76 7.12
C LEU A 191 21.23 -11.64 5.66
N ARG A 192 20.87 -10.55 4.99
CA ARG A 192 21.27 -10.32 3.60
C ARG A 192 22.79 -10.17 3.45
N LYS A 193 23.44 -9.41 4.35
CA LYS A 193 24.91 -9.28 4.39
C LYS A 193 25.60 -10.61 4.67
N GLY A 194 25.00 -11.45 5.51
CA GLY A 194 25.45 -12.83 5.79
C GLY A 194 25.17 -13.83 4.66
N GLY A 195 24.74 -13.38 3.48
CA GLY A 195 24.53 -14.24 2.31
C GLY A 195 23.18 -14.97 2.27
N ALA A 196 22.26 -14.69 3.20
CA ALA A 196 20.95 -15.34 3.20
C ALA A 196 20.19 -15.05 1.89
N THR A 197 19.55 -16.10 1.37
CA THR A 197 18.69 -15.97 0.20
C THR A 197 17.39 -15.25 0.56
N ALA A 198 16.75 -14.60 -0.42
CA ALA A 198 15.46 -13.95 -0.18
C ALA A 198 14.38 -14.94 0.30
N LYS A 199 14.47 -16.22 -0.08
CA LYS A 199 13.59 -17.28 0.43
C LYS A 199 13.85 -17.59 1.91
N GLY A 200 15.13 -17.66 2.32
CA GLY A 200 15.50 -17.85 3.73
C GLY A 200 15.02 -16.69 4.62
N ILE A 201 15.21 -15.45 4.14
CA ILE A 201 14.71 -14.24 4.84
C ILE A 201 13.18 -14.26 4.91
N LEU A 202 12.49 -14.68 3.84
CA LEU A 202 11.04 -14.81 3.84
C LEU A 202 10.55 -15.79 4.91
N GLN A 203 11.21 -16.95 5.02
CA GLN A 203 10.91 -17.97 6.03
C GLN A 203 11.08 -17.40 7.45
N TYR A 204 12.23 -16.77 7.72
CA TYR A 204 12.51 -16.10 9.00
C TYR A 204 11.40 -15.10 9.39
N LEU A 205 11.00 -14.23 8.47
CA LEU A 205 9.97 -13.23 8.76
C LEU A 205 8.61 -13.85 9.05
N ARG A 206 8.24 -14.93 8.35
CA ARG A 206 6.98 -15.64 8.58
C ARG A 206 6.96 -16.30 9.96
N GLU A 207 8.05 -16.97 10.34
CA GLU A 207 8.18 -17.61 11.65
C GLU A 207 8.14 -16.59 12.80
N ARG A 208 8.76 -15.43 12.63
CA ARG A 208 8.81 -14.39 13.67
C ARG A 208 7.54 -13.57 13.81
N THR A 209 6.74 -13.44 12.74
CA THR A 209 5.58 -12.52 12.73
C THR A 209 4.23 -13.21 12.53
N GLY A 210 4.20 -14.45 12.06
CA GLY A 210 2.98 -15.12 11.60
C GLY A 210 2.34 -14.50 10.34
N LYS A 211 2.92 -13.44 9.77
CA LYS A 211 2.32 -12.73 8.63
C LYS A 211 2.51 -13.51 7.33
N LYS A 212 1.52 -13.42 6.43
CA LYS A 212 1.58 -13.96 5.06
C LYS A 212 2.42 -13.11 4.10
N THR A 213 3.63 -12.73 4.52
CA THR A 213 4.60 -12.00 3.70
C THR A 213 4.89 -12.76 2.40
N LYS A 214 5.11 -12.04 1.30
CA LYS A 214 5.45 -12.59 -0.03
C LYS A 214 6.90 -12.26 -0.39
N LEU A 215 7.50 -13.04 -1.29
CA LEU A 215 8.89 -12.84 -1.73
C LEU A 215 9.13 -11.42 -2.27
N LYS A 216 8.14 -10.84 -2.97
CA LYS A 216 8.19 -9.44 -3.43
C LYS A 216 8.35 -8.44 -2.29
N ASP A 217 7.74 -8.69 -1.13
CA ASP A 217 7.86 -7.80 0.02
C ASP A 217 9.29 -7.81 0.58
N VAL A 218 9.93 -8.99 0.60
CA VAL A 218 11.33 -9.16 1.00
C VAL A 218 12.27 -8.45 0.02
N HIS A 219 12.06 -8.61 -1.29
CA HIS A 219 12.82 -7.86 -2.29
C HIS A 219 12.67 -6.35 -2.10
N ASN A 220 11.46 -5.85 -1.83
CA ASN A 220 11.23 -4.44 -1.55
C ASN A 220 11.94 -3.98 -0.26
N MET A 221 12.03 -4.82 0.77
CA MET A 221 12.77 -4.53 2.01
C MET A 221 14.28 -4.42 1.74
N ILE A 222 14.85 -5.42 1.06
CA ILE A 222 16.28 -5.43 0.68
C ILE A 222 16.60 -4.20 -0.17
N GLN A 223 15.74 -3.89 -1.15
CA GLN A 223 15.94 -2.73 -2.01
C GLN A 223 15.92 -1.42 -1.23
N ARG A 224 14.99 -1.27 -0.26
CA ARG A 224 14.96 -0.08 0.61
C ARG A 224 16.22 0.06 1.45
N GLN A 225 16.77 -1.04 1.97
CA GLN A 225 18.03 -1.01 2.70
C GLN A 225 19.22 -0.64 1.83
N ARG A 226 19.28 -1.19 0.60
CA ARG A 226 20.33 -0.83 -0.38
C ARG A 226 20.30 0.66 -0.69
N VAL A 227 19.12 1.21 -1.01
CA VAL A 227 18.96 2.65 -1.28
C VAL A 227 19.37 3.49 -0.07
N LYS A 228 19.00 3.10 1.15
CA LYS A 228 19.44 3.79 2.37
C LYS A 228 20.97 3.77 2.54
N THR A 229 21.60 2.63 2.26
CA THR A 229 23.06 2.47 2.39
C THR A 229 23.82 3.26 1.31
N GLN A 230 23.19 3.49 0.16
CA GLN A 230 23.78 4.18 -0.99
C GLN A 230 23.39 5.66 -1.09
N ALA A 231 22.65 6.20 -0.11
CA ALA A 231 22.10 7.55 -0.16
C ALA A 231 23.18 8.64 -0.23
N ASP A 232 24.31 8.44 0.45
CA ASP A 232 25.41 9.40 0.54
C ASP A 232 26.53 9.15 -0.47
N LEU A 233 26.39 8.12 -1.33
CA LEU A 233 27.39 7.76 -2.33
C LEU A 233 27.15 8.52 -3.64
N ASN A 234 28.23 8.97 -4.28
CA ASN A 234 28.17 9.47 -5.66
C ASN A 234 27.94 8.32 -6.66
N ASP A 235 27.64 8.63 -7.93
CA ASP A 235 27.30 7.60 -8.92
C ASP A 235 28.41 6.56 -9.14
N ALA A 236 29.68 6.98 -9.11
CA ALA A 236 30.81 6.06 -9.26
C ALA A 236 30.93 5.11 -8.06
N GLN A 237 30.78 5.63 -6.84
CA GLN A 237 30.77 4.83 -5.62
C GLN A 237 29.57 3.86 -5.59
N ARG A 238 28.39 4.30 -6.04
CA ARG A 238 27.22 3.43 -6.19
C ARG A 238 27.50 2.28 -7.17
N ALA A 239 28.13 2.57 -8.31
CA ALA A 239 28.51 1.56 -9.28
C ALA A 239 29.49 0.54 -8.70
N LEU A 240 30.53 0.99 -7.99
CA LEU A 240 31.50 0.10 -7.33
C LEU A 240 30.83 -0.84 -6.32
N VAL A 241 29.93 -0.32 -5.47
CA VAL A 241 29.20 -1.14 -4.49
C VAL A 241 28.33 -2.20 -5.19
N VAL A 242 27.69 -1.85 -6.31
CA VAL A 242 26.88 -2.80 -7.09
C VAL A 242 27.76 -3.90 -7.70
N LEU A 243 28.94 -3.56 -8.24
CA LEU A 243 29.87 -4.53 -8.82
C LEU A 243 30.48 -5.46 -7.77
N ASP A 244 30.83 -4.92 -6.62
CA ASP A 244 31.34 -5.68 -5.47
C ASP A 244 30.27 -6.64 -4.93
N GLU A 245 29.02 -6.18 -4.80
CA GLU A 245 27.90 -7.05 -4.43
C GLU A 245 27.62 -8.11 -5.50
N PHE A 246 27.76 -7.77 -6.79
CA PHE A 246 27.64 -8.74 -7.88
C PHE A 246 28.70 -9.85 -7.76
N CYS A 247 29.97 -9.50 -7.52
CA CYS A 247 31.06 -10.47 -7.37
C CYS A 247 30.84 -11.39 -6.16
N ARG A 248 30.29 -10.87 -5.04
CA ARG A 248 30.02 -11.69 -3.85
C ARG A 248 28.83 -12.64 -3.97
N GLN A 249 27.93 -12.43 -4.93
CA GLN A 249 26.72 -13.25 -5.06
C GLN A 249 27.02 -14.70 -5.49
N ASN A 250 28.11 -14.92 -6.24
CA ASN A 250 28.50 -16.24 -6.72
C ASN A 250 30.01 -16.24 -6.99
N GLY A 251 30.73 -17.28 -6.58
CA GLY A 251 32.17 -17.42 -6.87
C GLY A 251 32.52 -17.44 -8.37
N GLY A 252 31.54 -17.63 -9.26
CA GLY A 252 31.70 -17.48 -10.70
C GLY A 252 31.54 -16.05 -11.23
N ASN A 253 31.06 -15.10 -10.42
CA ASN A 253 30.87 -13.72 -10.82
C ASN A 253 32.17 -12.94 -10.72
N SER A 254 32.46 -12.10 -11.72
CA SER A 254 33.55 -11.14 -11.64
C SER A 254 33.25 -9.89 -12.44
N ALA A 255 33.68 -8.74 -11.93
CA ALA A 255 33.61 -7.46 -12.61
C ALA A 255 35.02 -6.89 -12.74
N GLU A 256 35.30 -6.28 -13.89
CA GLU A 256 36.56 -5.60 -14.18
C GLU A 256 36.24 -4.22 -14.76
N ILE A 257 36.97 -3.20 -14.28
CA ILE A 257 36.78 -1.81 -14.68
C ILE A 257 38.02 -1.40 -15.44
N VAL A 258 37.83 -0.98 -16.68
CA VAL A 258 38.89 -0.51 -17.57
C VAL A 258 38.60 0.94 -17.90
N VAL A 259 39.52 1.84 -17.57
CA VAL A 259 39.42 3.25 -17.94
C VAL A 259 40.20 3.44 -19.24
N ASP A 260 39.53 3.95 -20.25
CA ASP A 260 40.15 4.29 -21.53
C ASP A 260 40.99 5.56 -21.36
N SER A 261 42.29 5.46 -21.66
CA SER A 261 43.25 6.56 -21.47
C SER A 261 42.99 7.77 -22.36
N ASP A 262 42.34 7.57 -23.50
CA ASP A 262 42.19 8.60 -24.54
C ASP A 262 40.87 9.36 -24.39
N THR A 263 39.85 8.68 -23.84
CA THR A 263 38.49 9.22 -23.70
C THR A 263 38.08 9.48 -22.25
N ASP A 264 38.87 9.03 -21.27
CA ASP A 264 38.55 9.06 -19.82
C ASP A 264 37.20 8.38 -19.49
N VAL A 265 36.76 7.47 -20.36
CA VAL A 265 35.51 6.72 -20.18
C VAL A 265 35.81 5.41 -19.46
N ALA A 266 35.22 5.24 -18.29
CA ALA A 266 35.22 3.96 -17.58
C ALA A 266 34.28 2.96 -18.26
N ARG A 267 34.84 1.84 -18.73
CA ARG A 267 34.12 0.67 -19.26
C ARG A 267 34.13 -0.44 -18.21
N ILE A 268 33.00 -1.12 -18.06
CA ILE A 268 32.85 -2.19 -17.08
C ILE A 268 32.53 -3.48 -17.81
N VAL A 269 33.31 -4.52 -17.54
CA VAL A 269 33.08 -5.88 -18.05
C VAL A 269 32.66 -6.77 -16.88
N THR A 270 31.49 -7.40 -16.99
CA THR A 270 30.98 -8.32 -15.96
C THR A 270 30.78 -9.72 -16.51
N PHE A 271 31.28 -10.73 -15.80
CA PHE A 271 31.09 -12.14 -16.10
C PHE A 271 30.21 -12.77 -15.02
N GLN A 272 29.17 -13.51 -15.42
CA GLN A 272 28.27 -14.21 -14.49
C GLN A 272 28.72 -15.65 -14.19
N THR A 273 29.71 -16.15 -14.93
CA THR A 273 30.26 -17.49 -14.71
C THR A 273 31.76 -17.51 -14.96
N ALA A 274 32.45 -18.41 -14.26
CA ALA A 274 33.87 -18.70 -14.52
C ALA A 274 34.11 -19.22 -15.95
N LYS A 275 33.09 -19.80 -16.61
CA LYS A 275 33.18 -20.22 -18.01
C LYS A 275 33.24 -19.01 -18.95
N MET A 276 32.37 -18.02 -18.77
CA MET A 276 32.38 -16.78 -19.57
C MET A 276 33.72 -16.05 -19.45
N LYS A 277 34.25 -15.92 -18.23
CA LYS A 277 35.56 -15.29 -18.00
C LYS A 277 36.69 -16.04 -18.72
N ARG A 278 36.67 -17.38 -18.67
CA ARG A 278 37.67 -18.23 -19.36
C ARG A 278 37.59 -18.10 -20.88
N LEU A 279 36.38 -18.09 -21.44
CA LEU A 279 36.18 -17.91 -22.88
C LEU A 279 36.65 -16.53 -23.35
N PHE A 280 36.36 -15.48 -22.59
CA PHE A 280 36.79 -14.12 -22.93
C PHE A 280 38.31 -13.97 -22.93
N LYS A 281 39.02 -14.58 -21.97
CA LYS A 281 40.50 -14.58 -21.95
C LYS A 281 41.16 -15.27 -23.15
N ALA A 282 40.42 -16.07 -23.91
CA ALA A 282 40.93 -16.76 -25.08
C ALA A 282 40.86 -15.91 -26.36
N PHE A 283 40.23 -14.73 -26.30
CA PHE A 283 40.21 -13.70 -27.34
C PHE A 283 41.13 -12.55 -26.93
#